data_AF-A0A9W8TWK0-F1
#
_entry.id   AF-A0A9W8TWK0-F1
#
_cell.length_a   1.000
_cell.length_b   1.000
_cell.length_c   1.000
_cell.angle_alpha   90.00
_cell.angle_beta   90.00
_cell.angle_gamma   90.00
#
_symmetry.space_group_name_H-M   'P 1'
#
loop_
_entity.id
_entity.type
_entity.pdbx_description
1 polymer ?
#
loop_
_entity_poly.entity_id
_entity_poly.type
_entity_poly.pdbx_seq_one_letter_code
_entity_poly.pdbx_strand_id
1 'polypeptide(L)' 'YPPPKWAFTPPTDRQILQAIRRLKNGKATRPGTIPNDIFKAVAELITPHLGPIYRATFTLNIYPDEWSRTETIVL' A
#
# COMPACT_ATOMS: atom_id res chain seq x y z
N TYR A 1 16.47 23.50 -10.02
CA TYR A 1 15.34 22.56 -10.16
C TYR A 1 14.05 23.35 -10.00
N PRO A 2 13.02 23.18 -10.85
CA PRO A 2 11.77 23.91 -10.68
C PRO A 2 11.09 23.53 -9.35
N PRO A 3 10.37 24.44 -8.69
CA PRO A 3 9.67 24.11 -7.46
C PRO A 3 8.60 23.03 -7.71
N PRO A 4 8.34 22.15 -6.72
CA PRO A 4 7.30 21.14 -6.84
C PRO A 4 5.94 21.80 -7.12
N LYS A 5 5.22 21.28 -8.11
CA LYS A 5 3.92 21.82 -8.54
C LYS A 5 2.80 21.59 -7.51
N TRP A 6 3.01 20.70 -6.54
CA TRP A 6 2.01 20.30 -5.57
C TRP A 6 2.67 20.06 -4.21
N ALA A 7 1.95 20.40 -3.15
CA ALA A 7 2.32 19.97 -1.81
C ALA A 7 2.06 18.47 -1.66
N PHE A 8 2.97 17.76 -0.98
CA PHE A 8 2.78 16.36 -0.67
C PHE A 8 1.63 16.17 0.33
N THR A 9 0.81 15.14 0.10
CA THR A 9 -0.23 14.71 1.03
C THR A 9 -0.18 13.19 1.20
N PRO A 10 -0.35 12.67 2.44
CA PRO A 10 -0.40 11.23 2.67
C PRO A 10 -1.56 10.56 1.93
N PRO A 11 -1.45 9.25 1.61
CA PRO A 11 -2.47 8.55 0.84
C PRO A 11 -3.80 8.44 1.58
N THR A 12 -4.87 8.64 0.83
CA THR A 12 -6.25 8.42 1.29
C THR A 12 -6.63 6.94 1.19
N ASP A 13 -7.60 6.52 1.99
CA ASP A 13 -8.15 5.17 1.95
C ASP A 13 -8.68 4.82 0.56
N ARG A 14 -9.28 5.80 -0.14
CA ARG A 14 -9.71 5.62 -1.54
C ARG A 14 -8.56 5.30 -2.49
N GLN A 15 -7.42 5.99 -2.35
CA GLN A 15 -6.23 5.73 -3.16
C GLN A 15 -5.65 4.34 -2.86
N ILE A 16 -5.62 3.94 -1.60
CA ILE A 16 -5.18 2.60 -1.16
C ILE A 16 -6.08 1.51 -1.73
N LEU A 17 -7.40 1.66 -1.59
CA LEU A 17 -8.38 0.74 -2.16
C LEU A 17 -8.21 0.60 -3.68
N GLN A 18 -8.01 1.72 -4.38
CA GLN A 18 -7.81 1.72 -5.83
C GLN A 18 -6.49 1.03 -6.22
N ALA A 19 -5.42 1.22 -5.45
CA ALA A 19 -4.15 0.55 -5.68
C ALA A 19 -4.29 -0.97 -5.50
N ILE A 20 -4.97 -1.44 -4.43
CA ILE A 20 -5.26 -2.87 -4.22
C ILE A 20 -6.06 -3.44 -5.40
N ARG A 21 -7.11 -2.74 -5.87
CA ARG A 21 -7.94 -3.19 -7.00
C ARG A 21 -7.16 -3.32 -8.31
N ARG A 22 -6.07 -2.56 -8.48
CA ARG A 22 -5.19 -2.59 -9.67
C ARG A 22 -4.16 -3.72 -9.64
N LEU A 23 -4.03 -4.45 -8.54
CA LEU A 23 -3.15 -5.62 -8.48
C LEU A 23 -3.54 -6.65 -9.56
N LYS A 24 -2.53 -7.20 -10.23
CA LYS A 24 -2.72 -8.27 -11.22
C LYS A 24 -3.05 -9.58 -10.52
N ASN A 25 -4.11 -10.23 -10.97
CA ASN A 25 -4.51 -11.56 -10.51
C ASN A 25 -3.43 -12.59 -10.86
N GLY A 26 -3.28 -13.63 -10.04
CA GLY A 26 -2.33 -14.72 -10.31
C GLY A 26 -0.86 -14.31 -10.33
N LYS A 27 -0.51 -13.08 -9.91
CA LYS A 27 0.89 -12.68 -9.76
C LYS A 27 1.48 -13.45 -8.57
N ALA A 28 2.62 -14.10 -8.81
CA ALA A 28 3.37 -14.72 -7.73
C ALA A 28 3.68 -13.68 -6.66
N THR A 29 3.36 -14.04 -5.42
CA THR A 29 3.74 -13.29 -4.22
C THR A 29 4.81 -14.10 -3.50
N ARG A 30 5.54 -13.48 -2.58
CA ARG A 30 6.56 -14.19 -1.81
C ARG A 30 5.92 -15.41 -1.10
N PRO A 31 6.56 -16.59 -1.10
CA PRO A 31 6.05 -17.72 -0.34
C PRO A 31 5.77 -17.35 1.12
N GLY A 32 4.58 -17.72 1.61
CA GLY A 32 4.12 -17.33 2.95
C GLY A 32 3.45 -15.96 3.05
N THR A 33 3.23 -15.26 1.92
CA THR A 33 2.46 -14.01 1.90
C THR A 33 1.07 -14.20 1.28
N ILE A 34 0.21 -13.20 1.48
CA ILE A 34 -1.18 -13.22 1.00
C ILE A 34 -1.19 -12.98 -0.52
N PRO A 35 -1.85 -13.83 -1.32
CA PRO A 35 -1.99 -13.61 -2.76
C PRO A 35 -2.76 -12.33 -3.08
N ASN A 36 -2.44 -11.70 -4.22
CA ASN A 36 -3.15 -10.53 -4.72
C ASN A 36 -4.66 -10.74 -4.83
N ASP A 37 -5.10 -11.94 -5.23
CA ASP A 37 -6.52 -12.27 -5.40
C ASP A 37 -7.28 -12.19 -4.07
N ILE A 38 -6.66 -12.64 -2.97
CA ILE A 38 -7.22 -12.52 -1.62
C ILE A 38 -7.22 -11.06 -1.19
N PHE A 39 -6.13 -10.33 -1.40
CA PHE A 39 -6.03 -8.90 -1.12
C PHE A 39 -7.16 -8.10 -1.80
N LYS A 40 -7.47 -8.42 -3.06
CA LYS A 40 -8.57 -7.81 -3.82
C LYS A 40 -9.93 -8.20 -3.27
N ALA A 41 -10.13 -9.47 -2.90
CA ALA A 41 -11.39 -9.96 -2.35
C ALA A 41 -11.75 -9.29 -1.02
N VAL A 42 -10.76 -9.00 -0.17
CA VAL A 42 -10.97 -8.39 1.15
C VAL A 42 -10.66 -6.88 1.19
N ALA A 43 -10.44 -6.24 0.04
CA ALA A 43 -9.90 -4.88 -0.05
C ALA A 43 -10.70 -3.86 0.77
N GLU A 44 -12.04 -3.94 0.74
CA GLU A 44 -12.90 -3.01 1.48
C GLU A 44 -12.82 -3.21 3.00
N LEU A 45 -12.59 -4.45 3.45
CA LEU A 45 -12.43 -4.76 4.87
C LEU A 45 -11.08 -4.28 5.41
N ILE A 46 -10.00 -4.44 4.63
CA ILE A 46 -8.64 -4.15 5.10
C ILE A 46 -8.22 -2.69 4.93
N THR A 47 -8.80 -1.97 3.96
CA THR A 47 -8.41 -0.58 3.64
C THR A 47 -8.46 0.36 4.85
N PRO A 48 -9.53 0.36 5.69
CA PRO A 48 -9.60 1.22 6.87
C PRO A 48 -8.47 0.96 7.89
N HIS A 49 -7.91 -0.24 7.90
CA HIS A 49 -6.79 -0.61 8.78
C HIS A 49 -5.43 -0.30 8.16
N LEU A 50 -5.29 -0.46 6.84
CA LEU A 50 -4.06 -0.16 6.11
C LEU A 50 -3.81 1.35 6.01
N GLY A 51 -4.85 2.16 5.85
CA GLY A 51 -4.77 3.62 5.75
C GLY A 51 -3.91 4.26 6.84
N PRO A 52 -4.24 4.06 8.13
CA PRO A 52 -3.45 4.57 9.24
C PRO A 52 -1.99 4.09 9.24
N ILE A 53 -1.74 2.82 8.89
CA ILE A 53 -0.39 2.25 8.87
C ILE A 53 0.47 2.91 7.77
N TYR A 54 -0.07 3.06 6.56
CA TYR A 54 0.63 3.75 5.47
C TYR A 54 0.83 5.24 5.76
N ARG A 55 -0.15 5.91 6.37
CA ARG A 55 0.01 7.32 6.75
C ARG A 55 1.04 7.52 7.85
N ALA A 56 1.16 6.55 8.78
CA ALA A 56 2.14 6.57 9.85
C ALA A 56 3.57 6.63 9.32
N THR A 57 3.87 6.04 8.15
CA THR A 57 5.23 6.12 7.59
C THR A 57 5.63 7.55 7.23
N PHE A 58 4.67 8.36 6.77
CA PHE A 58 4.88 9.76 6.46
C PHE A 58 4.83 10.66 7.69
N THR A 59 3.91 10.40 8.63
CA THR A 59 3.74 11.27 9.81
C THR A 59 4.78 11.02 10.90
N LEU A 60 5.23 9.77 11.06
CA LEU A 60 6.25 9.39 12.04
C LEU A 60 7.64 9.28 11.43
N ASN A 61 7.77 9.38 10.11
CA ASN A 61 9.01 9.19 9.38
C ASN A 61 9.68 7.83 9.68
N ILE A 62 8.86 6.78 9.81
CA ILE A 62 9.28 5.40 10.08
C ILE A 62 8.90 4.54 8.88
N TYR A 63 9.88 3.86 8.28
CA TYR A 63 9.63 2.88 7.23
C TYR A 63 10.05 1.50 7.73
N PRO A 64 9.12 0.52 7.87
CA PRO A 64 9.48 -0.80 8.36
C PRO A 64 10.50 -1.49 7.44
N ASP A 65 11.55 -2.06 8.01
CA ASP A 65 12.60 -2.74 7.25
C ASP A 65 12.04 -3.88 6.40
N GLU A 66 11.02 -4.58 6.90
CA GLU A 66 10.36 -5.67 6.18
C GLU A 66 9.72 -5.19 4.87
N TRP A 67 9.20 -3.96 4.82
CA TRP A 67 8.55 -3.41 3.63
C TRP A 67 9.53 -3.16 2.50
N SER A 68 10.80 -2.86 2.81
CA SER A 68 11.86 -2.75 1.81
C SER A 68 12.23 -4.11 1.19
N ARG A 69 11.95 -5.20 1.91
CA ARG A 69 12.32 -6.57 1.55
C ARG A 69 11.17 -7.35 0.92
N THR A 70 9.94 -6.84 0.97
CA THR A 70 8.76 -7.49 0.40
C THR A 70 8.47 -6.97 -1.01
N GLU A 71 8.39 -7.87 -1.99
CA GLU A 71 7.91 -7.54 -3.34
C GLU A 71 6.40 -7.26 -3.41
N THR A 72 5.64 -7.51 -2.33
CA THR A 72 4.16 -7.55 -2.38
C THR A 72 3.47 -6.47 -1.55
N ILE A 73 4.19 -5.65 -0.77
CA ILE A 73 3.56 -4.49 -0.12
C ILE A 73 4.43 -3.25 -0.27
N VAL A 74 4.45 -2.73 -1.50
CA VAL A 74 4.50 -1.28 -1.72
C VAL A 74 3.49 -1.03 -2.83
N LEU A 75 2.33 -0.46 -2.46
CA LEU A 75 1.25 -0.10 -3.38
C LEU A 75 1.70 0.93 -4.42
#